data_AF-A0A5J4YBK9-F1
#
_entry.id   AF-A0A5J4YBK9-F1
#
_cell.length_a   1.000
_cell.length_b   1.000
_cell.length_c   1.000
_cell.angle_alpha   90.00
_cell.angle_beta   90.00
_cell.angle_gamma   90.00
#
_symmetry.space_group_name_H-M   'P 1'
#
loop_
_entity.id
_entity.type
_entity.pdbx_description
1 polymer ?
#
loop_
_entity_poly.entity_id
_entity_poly.type
_entity_poly.pdbx_seq_one_letter_code
_entity_poly.pdbx_strand_id
1 'polypeptide(L)'
;MAPKQVDISTLDPRQLQSIHEQIENEINNLVQSSVALQRAAGEYGNSGRALQQLSEQKEDQPMLLPLTSAVYVSGKLASHESILLEIGTGYYAERSPQEGVDYCKRKVNMLKENLDKIGQVRFLHAHISECTCNP
;
A
#
# COMPACT_ATOMS: atom_id res chain seq x y z
N MET A 1 14.98 7.99 -20.37
CA MET A 1 14.68 7.28 -21.62
C MET A 1 13.24 7.59 -21.97
N ALA A 2 12.99 8.34 -23.04
CA ALA A 2 11.64 8.73 -23.46
C ALA A 2 10.86 7.48 -23.95
N PRO A 3 9.55 7.37 -23.69
CA PRO A 3 8.75 6.27 -24.22
C PRO A 3 8.74 6.36 -25.74
N LYS A 4 9.24 5.33 -26.41
CA LYS A 4 9.12 5.18 -27.86
C LYS A 4 7.63 5.07 -28.18
N GLN A 5 7.05 6.13 -28.72
CA GLN A 5 5.75 6.05 -29.39
C GLN A 5 5.90 5.06 -30.55
N VAL A 6 5.26 3.90 -30.41
CA VAL A 6 5.19 2.90 -31.47
C VAL A 6 4.03 3.32 -32.38
N ASP A 7 4.33 3.55 -33.65
CA ASP A 7 3.32 3.92 -34.65
C ASP A 7 2.52 2.68 -35.07
N ILE A 8 1.30 2.60 -34.54
CA ILE A 8 0.38 1.44 -34.65
C ILE A 8 0.02 1.14 -36.12
N SER A 9 0.10 2.14 -37.00
CA SER A 9 -0.26 2.04 -38.42
C SER A 9 0.75 1.28 -39.29
N THR A 10 1.94 0.99 -38.76
CA THR A 10 3.06 0.37 -39.50
C THR A 10 3.37 -1.08 -39.08
N LEU A 11 2.63 -1.63 -38.12
CA LEU A 11 2.91 -2.93 -37.51
C LEU A 11 2.24 -4.09 -38.25
N ASP A 12 2.95 -5.21 -38.35
CA ASP A 12 2.39 -6.50 -38.81
C ASP A 12 1.39 -7.03 -37.75
N PRO A 13 0.25 -7.64 -38.13
CA PRO A 13 -0.69 -8.30 -37.21
C PRO A 13 -0.05 -9.18 -36.13
N ARG A 14 1.06 -9.87 -36.45
CA ARG A 14 1.79 -10.71 -35.47
C ARG A 14 2.49 -9.89 -34.39
N GLN A 15 2.99 -8.71 -34.72
CA GLN A 15 3.65 -7.82 -33.76
C GLN A 15 2.62 -7.20 -32.80
N LEU A 16 1.45 -6.83 -33.32
CA LEU A 16 0.31 -6.34 -32.53
C LEU A 16 -0.14 -7.36 -31.49
N GLN A 17 -0.22 -8.64 -31.84
CA GLN A 17 -0.58 -9.71 -30.90
C GLN A 17 0.45 -9.86 -29.77
N SER A 18 1.75 -9.77 -30.09
CA SER A 18 2.79 -9.82 -29.04
C SER A 18 2.75 -8.62 -28.08
N ILE A 19 2.40 -7.43 -28.58
CA ILE A 19 2.26 -6.22 -27.77
C ILE A 19 1.02 -6.31 -26.88
N HIS A 20 -0.08 -6.87 -27.40
CA HIS A 20 -1.28 -7.14 -26.63
C HIS A 20 -0.99 -8.05 -25.42
N GLU A 21 -0.33 -9.18 -25.65
CA GLU A 21 0.05 -10.11 -24.57
C GLU A 21 1.00 -9.45 -23.55
N GLN A 22 1.92 -8.58 -23.98
CA GLN A 22 2.79 -7.83 -23.06
C GLN A 22 1.98 -6.87 -22.18
N ILE A 23 1.03 -6.14 -22.76
CA ILE A 23 0.18 -5.19 -22.03
C ILE A 23 -0.72 -5.95 -21.04
N GLU A 24 -1.30 -7.09 -21.42
CA GLU A 24 -2.09 -7.93 -20.51
C GLU A 24 -1.27 -8.40 -19.30
N ASN A 25 -0.03 -8.85 -19.54
CA ASN A 25 0.87 -9.27 -18.47
C ASN A 25 1.24 -8.11 -17.53
N GLU A 26 1.51 -6.93 -18.09
CA GLU A 26 1.83 -5.73 -17.29
C GLU A 26 0.62 -5.31 -16.43
N ILE A 27 -0.59 -5.36 -16.97
CA ILE A 27 -1.83 -5.10 -16.22
C ILE A 27 -2.01 -6.10 -15.09
N ASN A 28 -1.81 -7.40 -15.35
CA ASN A 28 -1.90 -8.42 -14.31
C ASN A 28 -0.90 -8.16 -13.16
N ASN A 29 0.33 -7.73 -13.48
CA ASN A 29 1.32 -7.34 -12.48
C ASN A 29 0.88 -6.11 -11.66
N LEU A 30 0.28 -5.11 -12.31
CA LEU A 30 -0.26 -3.93 -11.63
C LEU A 30 -1.44 -4.28 -10.71
N VAL A 31 -2.33 -5.20 -11.13
CA VAL A 31 -3.43 -5.70 -10.32
C VAL A 31 -2.91 -6.42 -9.08
N GLN A 32 -1.92 -7.31 -9.22
CA GLN A 32 -1.30 -7.96 -8.05
C GLN A 32 -0.65 -6.95 -7.10
N SER A 33 0.03 -5.96 -7.65
CA SER A 33 0.66 -4.88 -6.87
C SER A 33 -0.39 -4.04 -6.12
N SER A 34 -1.57 -3.81 -6.72
CA SER A 34 -2.67 -3.09 -6.07
C SER A 34 -3.18 -3.81 -4.82
N VAL A 35 -3.27 -5.14 -4.83
CA VAL A 35 -3.69 -5.92 -3.66
C VAL A 35 -2.68 -5.75 -2.51
N ALA A 36 -1.39 -5.76 -2.83
CA ALA A 36 -0.33 -5.53 -1.84
C ALA A 36 -0.41 -4.12 -1.24
N LEU A 37 -0.62 -3.09 -2.06
CA LEU A 37 -0.80 -1.70 -1.60
C LEU A 37 -2.06 -1.54 -0.75
N GLN A 38 -3.16 -2.21 -1.12
CA GLN A 38 -4.40 -2.17 -0.34
C GLN A 38 -4.22 -2.83 1.04
N ARG A 39 -3.52 -3.96 1.10
CA ARG A 39 -3.16 -4.60 2.38
C ARG A 39 -2.32 -3.66 3.24
N ALA A 40 -1.26 -3.06 2.67
CA ALA A 40 -0.40 -2.13 3.38
C ALA A 40 -1.20 -0.92 3.92
N ALA A 41 -2.13 -0.36 3.13
CA ALA A 41 -3.00 0.72 3.58
C ALA A 41 -3.91 0.29 4.74
N GLY A 42 -4.41 -0.94 4.71
CA GLY A 42 -5.15 -1.55 5.82
C GLY A 42 -4.31 -1.63 7.09
N GLU A 43 -3.09 -2.17 6.99
CA GLU A 43 -2.16 -2.29 8.13
C GLU A 43 -1.79 -0.93 8.73
N TYR A 44 -1.42 0.06 7.91
CA TYR A 44 -1.16 1.42 8.43
C TYR A 44 -2.39 2.04 9.09
N GLY A 45 -3.59 1.77 8.56
CA GLY A 45 -4.85 2.18 9.19
C GLY A 45 -5.09 1.50 10.54
N ASN A 46 -4.78 0.21 10.65
CA ASN A 46 -4.87 -0.56 11.90
C ASN A 46 -3.87 -0.03 12.94
N SER A 47 -2.61 0.19 12.55
CA SER A 47 -1.57 0.76 13.42
C SER A 47 -1.95 2.15 13.92
N GLY A 48 -2.52 3.02 13.06
CA GLY A 48 -2.98 4.33 13.48
C GLY A 48 -4.08 4.27 14.54
N ARG A 49 -5.04 3.34 14.42
CA ARG A 49 -6.09 3.14 15.44
C ARG A 49 -5.52 2.55 16.73
N ALA A 50 -4.59 1.60 16.63
CA ALA A 50 -3.91 1.03 17.79
C ALA A 50 -3.14 2.11 18.58
N LEU A 51 -2.47 3.04 17.89
CA LEU A 51 -1.79 4.17 18.52
C LEU A 51 -2.76 5.11 19.25
N GLN A 52 -3.94 5.38 18.66
CA GLN A 52 -4.98 6.17 19.33
C GLN A 52 -5.46 5.49 20.61
N GLN A 53 -5.76 4.19 20.53
CA GLN A 53 -6.19 3.41 21.70
C GLN A 53 -5.11 3.32 22.77
N LEU A 54 -3.83 3.26 22.37
CA LEU A 54 -2.69 3.25 23.28
C LEU A 54 -2.55 4.59 24.02
N SER A 55 -2.78 5.71 23.33
CA SER A 55 -2.72 7.04 23.92
C SER A 55 -3.82 7.32 24.97
N GLU A 56 -4.88 6.52 24.98
CA GLU A 56 -5.96 6.59 25.97
C GLU A 56 -5.76 5.64 27.16
N GLN A 57 -4.77 4.73 27.10
CA GLN A 57 -4.47 3.81 28.20
C GLN A 57 -3.75 4.54 29.34
N LYS A 58 -3.89 4.00 30.56
CA LYS A 58 -3.18 4.52 31.72
C LYS A 58 -1.82 3.86 31.86
N GLU A 59 -0.87 4.60 32.41
CA GLU A 59 0.39 4.02 32.90
C GLU A 59 0.12 2.91 33.93
N ASP A 60 1.04 1.95 34.00
CA ASP A 60 0.99 0.75 34.86
C ASP A 60 -0.17 -0.23 34.58
N GLN A 61 -0.96 0.00 33.54
CA GLN A 61 -2.02 -0.92 33.15
C GLN A 61 -1.44 -2.26 32.66
N PRO A 62 -1.96 -3.40 33.14
CA PRO A 62 -1.51 -4.71 32.69
C PRO A 62 -1.89 -4.94 31.22
N MET A 63 -0.94 -5.42 30.42
CA MET A 63 -1.14 -5.79 29.01
C MET A 63 -0.46 -7.12 28.68
N LEU A 64 -0.96 -7.79 27.65
CA LEU A 64 -0.35 -9.01 27.13
C LEU A 64 0.47 -8.67 25.88
N LEU A 65 1.77 -8.97 25.93
CA LEU A 65 2.69 -8.79 24.83
C LEU A 65 2.92 -10.13 24.13
N PRO A 66 2.72 -10.23 22.80
CA PRO A 66 3.04 -11.44 22.06
C PRO A 66 4.57 -11.56 21.93
N LEU A 67 5.17 -12.59 22.53
CA LEU A 67 6.59 -12.95 22.28
C LEU A 67 6.73 -13.77 21.01
N THR A 68 5.78 -14.66 20.76
CA THR A 68 5.70 -15.52 19.57
C THR A 68 4.24 -15.70 19.16
N SER A 69 3.99 -16.40 18.05
CA SER A 69 2.63 -16.68 17.58
C SER A 69 1.75 -17.46 18.57
N ALA A 70 2.33 -18.15 19.55
CA ALA A 70 1.60 -18.97 20.53
C ALA A 70 1.82 -18.58 22.00
N VAL A 71 2.76 -17.65 22.30
CA VAL A 71 3.13 -17.31 23.68
C VAL A 71 2.96 -15.81 23.92
N TYR A 72 2.15 -15.50 24.93
CA TYR A 72 1.91 -14.14 25.43
C TYR A 72 2.53 -14.00 26.82
N VAL A 73 3.12 -12.84 27.08
CA VAL A 73 3.69 -12.49 28.39
C VAL A 73 2.99 -11.28 28.94
N SER A 74 2.65 -11.34 30.24
CA SER A 74 2.08 -10.23 30.97
C SER A 74 3.15 -9.16 31.21
N GLY A 75 2.89 -7.94 30.75
CA GLY A 75 3.67 -6.74 31.01
C GLY A 75 2.79 -5.61 31.55
N LYS A 76 3.40 -4.48 31.83
CA LYS A 76 2.70 -3.23 32.18
C LYS A 76 3.15 -2.12 31.25
N LEU A 77 2.25 -1.19 30.93
CA LEU A 77 2.58 -0.02 30.13
C LEU A 77 3.45 0.94 30.95
N ALA A 78 4.70 1.13 30.53
CA ALA A 78 5.64 2.01 31.24
C ALA A 78 5.35 3.50 30.98
N SER A 79 5.08 3.87 29.73
CA SER A 79 4.68 5.21 29.33
C SER A 79 3.96 5.16 27.98
N HIS A 80 3.05 6.10 27.75
CA HIS A 80 2.38 6.31 26.47
C HIS A 80 2.78 7.65 25.81
N GLU A 81 3.80 8.34 26.33
CA GLU A 81 4.20 9.67 25.84
C GLU A 81 5.09 9.61 24.60
N SER A 82 5.85 8.53 24.44
CA SER A 82 6.72 8.32 23.28
C SER A 82 6.53 6.96 22.63
N ILE A 83 6.69 6.95 21.32
CA ILE A 83 6.60 5.77 20.47
C ILE A 83 7.85 5.68 19.60
N LEU A 84 8.24 4.45 19.26
CA LEU A 84 9.33 4.21 18.33
C LEU A 84 8.76 4.00 16.93
N LEU A 85 9.10 4.90 16.01
CA LEU A 85 8.65 4.85 14.62
C LEU A 85 9.79 4.47 13.69
N GLU A 86 9.59 3.43 12.87
CA GLU A 86 10.53 3.11 11.79
C GLU A 86 10.37 4.12 10.64
N ILE A 87 11.46 4.79 10.28
CA ILE A 87 11.50 5.79 9.20
C ILE A 87 12.09 5.24 7.89
N GLY A 88 12.56 3.99 7.90
CA GLY A 88 13.12 3.26 6.76
C GLY A 88 14.58 2.85 6.98
N THR A 89 15.08 1.95 6.11
CA THR A 89 16.46 1.42 6.12
C THR A 89 16.96 0.91 7.48
N GLY A 90 16.04 0.48 8.36
CA GLY A 90 16.35 0.00 9.71
C GLY A 90 16.58 1.11 10.75
N TYR A 91 16.28 2.37 10.42
CA TYR A 91 16.35 3.47 11.37
C TYR A 91 15.02 3.69 12.08
N TYR A 92 15.13 3.96 13.38
CA TYR A 92 14.01 4.24 14.26
C TYR A 92 14.16 5.62 14.87
N ALA A 93 13.06 6.36 14.92
CA ALA A 93 12.98 7.67 15.54
C ALA A 93 11.95 7.64 16.66
N GLU A 94 12.31 8.17 17.82
CA GLU A 94 11.37 8.41 18.91
C GLU A 94 10.48 9.61 18.56
N ARG A 95 9.17 9.44 18.69
CA ARG A 95 8.14 10.42 18.31
C ARG A 95 6.98 10.40 19.29
N SER A 96 6.17 11.45 19.27
CA SER A 96 4.90 11.47 20.00
C SER A 96 3.84 10.58 19.34
N PRO A 97 2.87 10.04 20.10
CA PRO A 97 1.74 9.28 19.56
C PRO A 97 0.96 10.04 18.47
N GLN A 98 0.77 11.35 18.65
CA GLN A 98 0.09 12.21 17.67
C GLN A 98 0.85 12.25 16.34
N GLU A 99 2.18 12.45 16.36
CA GLU A 99 3.00 12.38 15.16
C GLU A 99 2.96 11.00 14.50
N GLY A 100 2.88 9.92 15.29
CA GLY A 100 2.71 8.56 14.79
C GLY A 100 1.40 8.35 14.04
N VAL A 101 0.29 8.85 14.60
CA VAL A 101 -1.03 8.81 13.96
C VAL A 101 -1.01 9.58 12.64
N ASP A 102 -0.40 10.76 12.63
CA ASP A 102 -0.29 11.59 11.43
C ASP A 102 0.61 10.94 10.36
N TYR A 103 1.68 10.26 10.79
CA TYR A 103 2.51 9.45 9.91
C TYR A 103 1.71 8.32 9.24
N CYS A 104 0.94 7.56 10.03
CA CYS A 104 0.07 6.50 9.51
C CYS A 104 -0.97 7.04 8.53
N LYS A 105 -1.65 8.16 8.86
CA LYS A 105 -2.61 8.81 7.96
C LYS A 105 -1.98 9.24 6.64
N ARG A 106 -0.80 9.87 6.70
CA ARG A 106 -0.06 10.30 5.49
C ARG A 106 0.30 9.11 4.61
N LYS A 107 0.76 8.00 5.20
CA LYS A 107 1.07 6.76 4.46
C LYS A 107 -0.17 6.14 3.83
N VAL A 108 -1.30 6.11 4.54
CA VAL A 108 -2.56 5.61 3.99
C VAL A 108 -3.01 6.47 2.79
N ASN A 109 -2.95 7.80 2.90
CA ASN A 109 -3.33 8.68 1.80
C ASN A 109 -2.43 8.51 0.58
N MET A 110 -1.12 8.44 0.78
CA MET A 110 -0.17 8.15 -0.30
C MET A 110 -0.46 6.82 -1.01
N LEU A 111 -0.79 5.77 -0.24
CA LEU A 111 -1.14 4.47 -0.81
C LEU A 111 -2.48 4.50 -1.56
N LYS A 112 -3.47 5.25 -1.06
CA LYS A 112 -4.75 5.45 -1.77
C LYS A 112 -4.56 6.18 -3.10
N GLU A 113 -3.79 7.26 -3.12
CA GLU A 113 -3.45 7.98 -4.36
C GLU A 113 -2.76 7.07 -5.39
N ASN A 114 -1.88 6.18 -4.92
CA ASN A 114 -1.23 5.20 -5.80
C ASN A 114 -2.21 4.14 -6.32
N LEU A 115 -3.16 3.69 -5.50
CA LEU A 115 -4.23 2.79 -5.92
C LEU A 115 -5.16 3.45 -6.95
N ASP A 116 -5.50 4.72 -6.76
CA ASP A 116 -6.35 5.47 -7.69
C ASP A 116 -5.68 5.60 -9.07
N LYS A 117 -4.37 5.86 -9.10
CA LYS A 117 -3.59 5.89 -10.35
C LYS A 117 -3.62 4.55 -11.09
N ILE A 118 -3.47 3.43 -10.38
CA ILE A 118 -3.57 2.09 -10.98
C ILE A 118 -5.01 1.82 -11.47
N GLY A 119 -6.02 2.27 -10.72
CA GLY A 119 -7.42 2.18 -11.13
C GLY A 119 -7.72 2.90 -12.44
N GLN A 120 -7.13 4.07 -12.67
CA GLN A 120 -7.27 4.82 -13.93
C GLN A 120 -6.69 4.07 -15.13
N VAL A 121 -5.50 3.46 -14.96
CA VAL A 121 -4.86 2.65 -16.03
C VAL A 121 -5.75 1.46 -16.40
N ARG A 122 -6.33 0.79 -15.39
CA ARG A 122 -7.25 -0.33 -15.61
C ARG A 122 -8.53 0.11 -16.34
N PHE A 123 -9.10 1.27 -15.99
CA PHE A 123 -10.29 1.80 -16.65
C PHE A 123 -10.03 2.10 -18.14
N LEU A 124 -8.89 2.73 -18.45
CA LEU A 124 -8.48 3.02 -19.81
C LEU A 124 -8.32 1.74 -20.65
N HIS A 125 -7.72 0.69 -20.09
CA HIS A 125 -7.60 -0.59 -20.78
C HIS A 125 -8.96 -1.23 -21.06
N ALA A 126 -9.89 -1.24 -20.09
CA ALA A 126 -11.23 -1.78 -20.31
C ALA A 126 -11.95 -1.06 -21.46
N HIS A 127 -11.80 0.27 -21.52
CA HIS A 127 -12.39 1.08 -22.60
C HIS A 127 -11.76 0.79 -23.97
N ILE A 128 -10.43 0.65 -24.03
CA ILE A 128 -9.72 0.28 -25.27
C ILE A 128 -10.14 -1.13 -25.73
N SER A 129 -10.26 -2.09 -24.80
CA SER A 129 -10.67 -3.46 -25.11
C SER A 129 -12.09 -3.52 -25.68
N GLU A 130 -13.03 -2.73 -25.15
CA GLU A 130 -14.39 -2.61 -25.70
C GLU A 130 -14.39 -2.00 -27.11
N CYS A 131 -13.58 -0.95 -27.34
CA CYS A 131 -13.45 -0.33 -28.66
C CYS A 131 -12.81 -1.26 -29.71
N THR A 132 -11.93 -2.19 -29.31
CA THR A 132 -11.34 -3.18 -30.23
C THR A 132 -12.24 -4.39 -30.51
N CYS A 133 -13.30 -4.61 -29.72
CA CYS A 133 -14.15 -5.81 -29.80
C CYS A 133 -15.51 -5.57 -30.51
N ASN A 134 -15.80 -4.35 -30.96
CA ASN A 134 -16.97 -4.05 -31.78
C ASN A 134 -16.51 -3.57 -33.18
N PRO A 135 -16.79 -4.32 -34.27
CA PRO A 135 -16.46 -3.89 -35.63
C PRO A 135 -17.30 -2.68 -36.08
#